data_AF-A0A840EAH4-F1
#
_entry.id   AF-A0A840EAH4-F1
#
_cell.length_a   1.000
_cell.length_b   1.000
_cell.length_c   1.000
_cell.angle_alpha   90.00
_cell.angle_beta   90.00
_cell.angle_gamma   90.00
#
_symmetry.space_group_name_H-M   'P 1'
#
loop_
_entity.id
_entity.type
_entity.pdbx_description
1 polymer ?
#
loop_
_entity_poly.entity_id
_entity_poly.type
_entity_poly.pdbx_seq_one_letter_code
_entity_poly.pdbx_strand_id
1 'polypeptide(L)'
;MEVELGRIFVFPDPTRKVSPRELHSLALHLPFIKEVAERLELVYDAQADGRGQVCYASAPELRSAYKTAFTKADLIRYIAANIGATCILESATLVPLPEQAADFWEGE
;
A
#
# COMPACT_ATOMS: atom_id res chain seq x y z
N MET A 1 -2.83 9.24 10.63
CA MET A 1 -3.94 9.84 9.83
C MET A 1 -4.78 8.73 9.18
N GLU A 2 -6.12 8.84 9.18
CA GLU A 2 -7.01 7.88 8.50
C GLU A 2 -7.54 8.43 7.17
N VAL A 3 -7.75 7.55 6.19
CA VAL A 3 -8.31 7.91 4.88
C VAL A 3 -9.29 6.86 4.41
N GLU A 4 -10.29 7.27 3.64
CA GLU A 4 -11.19 6.34 2.95
C GLU A 4 -10.44 5.51 1.91
N LEU A 5 -10.69 4.21 1.87
CA LEU A 5 -10.10 3.27 0.93
C LEU A 5 -10.36 3.65 -0.53
N GLY A 6 -11.50 4.29 -0.80
CA GLY A 6 -11.87 4.84 -2.11
C GLY A 6 -11.05 6.05 -2.55
N ARG A 7 -10.28 6.68 -1.66
CA ARG A 7 -9.25 7.67 -2.06
C ARG A 7 -7.97 6.99 -2.51
N ILE A 8 -7.73 5.74 -2.09
CA ILE A 8 -6.55 4.97 -2.43
C ILE A 8 -6.79 4.13 -3.69
N PHE A 9 -7.90 3.41 -3.73
CA PHE A 9 -8.26 2.49 -4.81
C PHE A 9 -9.48 2.99 -5.57
N VAL A 10 -9.48 2.76 -6.87
CA VAL A 10 -10.62 3.02 -7.74
C VAL A 10 -11.63 1.88 -7.59
N PHE A 11 -12.75 2.17 -6.95
CA PHE A 11 -13.88 1.27 -6.88
C PHE A 11 -14.79 1.48 -8.09
N PRO A 12 -14.96 0.49 -8.99
CA PRO A 12 -15.89 0.61 -10.12
C PRO A 12 -17.35 0.69 -9.65
N ASP A 13 -17.64 0.13 -8.47
CA ASP A 13 -18.91 0.23 -7.78
C ASP A 13 -18.61 0.57 -6.30
N PRO A 14 -19.09 1.70 -5.76
CA PRO A 14 -18.79 2.14 -4.40
C PRO A 14 -19.42 1.26 -3.31
N THR A 15 -20.45 0.47 -3.64
CA THR A 15 -21.09 -0.48 -2.74
C THR A 15 -20.44 -1.87 -2.79
N ARG A 16 -19.45 -2.05 -3.70
CA ARG A 16 -18.74 -3.32 -3.83
C ARG A 16 -17.87 -3.57 -2.61
N LYS A 17 -18.19 -4.68 -1.96
CA LYS A 17 -17.39 -5.30 -0.90
C LYS A 17 -16.22 -6.08 -1.51
N VAL A 18 -15.03 -5.85 -0.99
CA VAL A 18 -13.79 -6.52 -1.43
C VAL A 18 -13.02 -7.05 -0.24
N SER A 19 -12.37 -8.19 -0.41
CA SER A 19 -11.36 -8.68 0.53
C SER A 19 -10.01 -7.96 0.31
N PRO A 20 -9.09 -7.96 1.29
CA PRO A 20 -7.76 -7.38 1.13
C PRO A 20 -6.99 -7.96 -0.06
N ARG A 21 -7.21 -9.25 -0.38
CA ARG A 21 -6.61 -9.91 -1.55
C ARG A 21 -7.12 -9.33 -2.88
N GLU A 22 -8.37 -8.90 -2.94
CA GLU A 22 -8.96 -8.32 -4.14
C GLU A 22 -8.50 -6.88 -4.43
N LEU A 23 -7.87 -6.20 -3.45
CA LEU A 23 -7.28 -4.88 -3.66
C LEU A 23 -6.16 -4.91 -4.73
N HIS A 24 -5.49 -6.06 -4.91
CA HIS A 24 -4.52 -6.24 -5.99
C HIS A 24 -5.14 -6.05 -7.38
N SER A 25 -6.44 -6.31 -7.53
CA SER A 25 -7.16 -6.16 -8.80
C SER A 25 -7.71 -4.75 -9.02
N LEU A 26 -7.76 -3.89 -8.00
CA LEU A 26 -8.27 -2.53 -8.11
C LEU A 26 -7.17 -1.58 -8.60
N ALA A 27 -7.50 -0.63 -9.48
CA ALA A 27 -6.56 0.42 -9.84
C ALA A 27 -6.30 1.35 -8.64
N LEU A 28 -5.12 1.98 -8.58
CA LEU A 28 -4.84 3.01 -7.58
C LEU A 28 -5.20 4.39 -8.11
N HIS A 29 -5.63 5.29 -7.22
CA HIS A 29 -5.69 6.71 -7.49
C HIS A 29 -4.28 7.30 -7.50
N LEU A 30 -3.63 7.30 -8.67
CA LEU A 30 -2.25 7.78 -8.83
C LEU A 30 -1.97 9.17 -8.24
N PRO A 31 -2.86 10.18 -8.33
CA PRO A 31 -2.63 11.47 -7.68
C PRO A 31 -2.45 11.32 -6.16
N PHE A 32 -3.34 10.57 -5.51
CA PHE A 32 -3.28 10.33 -4.08
C PHE A 32 -2.03 9.53 -3.68
N ILE A 33 -1.65 8.53 -4.48
CA ILE A 33 -0.41 7.77 -4.24
C ILE A 33 0.83 8.65 -4.35
N LYS A 34 0.85 9.62 -5.27
CA LYS A 34 1.94 10.61 -5.33
C LYS A 34 1.98 11.50 -4.10
N GLU A 35 0.84 11.97 -3.61
CA GLU A 35 0.78 12.76 -2.37
C GLU A 35 1.32 11.96 -1.17
N VAL A 36 0.96 10.67 -1.08
CA VAL A 36 1.49 9.77 -0.03
C VAL A 36 3.01 9.59 -0.21
N ALA A 37 3.49 9.39 -1.43
CA ALA A 37 4.91 9.23 -1.73
C ALA A 37 5.72 10.48 -1.34
N GLU A 38 5.25 11.67 -1.73
CA GLU A 38 5.87 12.95 -1.38
C GLU A 38 5.91 13.16 0.14
N ARG A 39 4.80 12.87 0.84
CA ARG A 39 4.73 13.03 2.30
C ARG A 39 5.69 12.10 3.05
N LEU A 40 5.91 10.90 2.53
CA LEU A 40 6.78 9.90 3.15
C LEU A 40 8.23 9.98 2.65
N GLU A 41 8.54 10.92 1.74
CA GLU A 41 9.83 11.04 1.06
C GLU A 41 10.24 9.74 0.34
N LEU A 42 9.25 9.04 -0.22
CA LEU A 42 9.41 7.79 -0.98
C LEU A 42 9.02 7.98 -2.45
N VAL A 43 9.43 7.03 -3.28
CA VAL A 43 8.98 6.89 -4.67
C VAL A 43 7.95 5.76 -4.76
N TYR A 44 6.87 5.96 -5.52
CA TYR A 44 5.98 4.85 -5.86
C TYR A 44 6.52 4.10 -7.08
N ASP A 45 6.89 2.83 -6.90
CA ASP A 45 7.34 1.96 -7.99
C ASP A 45 6.15 1.19 -8.59
N ALA A 46 5.62 1.72 -9.69
CA ALA A 46 4.53 1.11 -10.45
C ALA A 46 4.99 -0.07 -11.34
N GLN A 47 6.29 -0.23 -11.60
CA GLN A 47 6.85 -1.24 -12.51
C GLN A 47 7.22 -2.55 -11.80
N ALA A 48 7.49 -2.48 -10.49
CA ALA A 48 7.71 -3.65 -9.64
C ALA A 48 6.54 -4.66 -9.62
N ASP A 49 5.34 -4.25 -10.04
CA ASP A 49 4.14 -5.10 -10.10
C ASP A 49 4.15 -6.10 -11.29
N GLY A 50 5.13 -6.06 -12.20
CA GLY A 50 5.08 -6.86 -13.44
C GLY A 50 6.39 -7.43 -13.98
N ARG A 51 7.55 -6.81 -13.77
CA ARG A 51 8.84 -7.34 -14.26
C ARG A 51 9.99 -6.93 -13.35
N GLY A 52 10.50 -7.92 -12.61
CA GLY A 52 11.89 -8.03 -12.14
C GLY A 52 12.58 -6.78 -11.62
N GLN A 53 12.60 -6.62 -10.29
CA GLN A 53 13.82 -6.20 -9.61
C GLN A 53 14.25 -7.29 -8.63
N VAL A 54 15.03 -8.23 -9.18
CA VAL A 54 15.97 -9.04 -8.41
C VAL A 54 17.14 -8.11 -8.08
N CYS A 55 17.18 -7.60 -6.84
CA CYS A 55 18.28 -6.91 -6.14
C CYS A 55 17.60 -6.10 -5.03
N TYR A 56 17.19 -6.65 -3.89
CA TYR A 56 18.06 -7.06 -2.80
C TYR A 56 17.45 -8.24 -2.04
N ALA A 57 17.57 -9.46 -2.56
CA ALA A 57 17.59 -10.67 -1.74
C ALA A 57 19.03 -10.83 -1.22
N SER A 58 19.42 -10.28 -0.07
CA SER A 58 19.73 -11.09 1.12
C SER A 58 20.40 -10.18 2.16
N ALA A 59 19.64 -9.65 3.13
CA ALA A 59 20.13 -9.16 4.43
C ALA A 59 18.93 -8.59 5.21
N PRO A 60 18.38 -9.30 6.21
CA PRO A 60 17.21 -8.81 6.96
C PRO A 60 17.50 -7.53 7.77
N GLU A 61 18.76 -7.25 8.11
CA GLU A 61 19.13 -6.19 9.06
C GLU A 61 19.40 -4.81 8.42
N LEU A 62 19.35 -4.70 7.08
CA LEU A 62 19.68 -3.47 6.34
C LEU A 62 18.49 -2.81 5.63
N ARG A 63 17.26 -3.33 5.81
CA ARG A 63 16.23 -3.23 4.74
C ARG A 63 15.18 -2.14 4.86
N SER A 64 14.86 -1.57 6.01
CA SER A 64 13.78 -0.56 6.10
C SER A 64 14.31 0.87 5.91
N ALA A 65 15.42 1.20 6.56
CA ALA A 65 16.01 2.55 6.55
C ALA A 65 16.54 3.02 5.18
N TYR A 66 16.78 2.10 4.24
CA TYR A 66 17.31 2.41 2.90
C TYR A 66 16.28 2.20 1.78
N LYS A 67 15.06 1.75 2.10
CA LYS A 67 13.99 1.65 1.09
C LYS A 67 13.52 3.06 0.76
N THR A 68 13.83 3.51 -0.45
CA THR A 68 13.40 4.80 -0.99
C THR A 68 12.16 4.68 -1.87
N ALA A 69 11.57 3.49 -1.97
CA ALA A 69 10.38 3.24 -2.77
C ALA A 69 9.43 2.25 -2.12
N PHE A 70 8.14 2.39 -2.40
CA PHE A 70 7.10 1.43 -2.02
C PHE A 70 6.29 1.00 -3.25
N THR A 71 5.72 -0.19 -3.16
CA THR A 71 4.88 -0.80 -4.19
C THR A 71 3.43 -0.86 -3.74
N LYS A 72 2.53 -1.20 -4.67
CA LYS A 72 1.12 -1.47 -4.34
C LYS A 72 0.99 -2.62 -3.34
N ALA A 73 1.85 -3.63 -3.45
CA ALA A 73 1.86 -4.76 -2.53
C ALA A 73 2.20 -4.35 -1.10
N ASP A 74 3.16 -3.44 -0.91
CA ASP A 74 3.50 -2.90 0.42
C ASP A 74 2.31 -2.15 1.03
N LEU A 75 1.62 -1.34 0.22
CA LEU A 75 0.42 -0.64 0.65
C LEU A 75 -0.72 -1.58 1.05
N ILE A 76 -1.00 -2.60 0.24
CA ILE A 76 -2.03 -3.60 0.56
C ILE A 76 -1.65 -4.38 1.82
N ARG A 77 -0.37 -4.76 1.97
CA ARG A 77 0.12 -5.46 3.16
C ARG A 77 -0.08 -4.61 4.42
N TYR A 78 0.27 -3.33 4.37
CA TYR A 78 0.07 -2.39 5.46
C TYR A 78 -1.42 -2.28 5.85
N ILE A 79 -2.31 -2.11 4.86
CA ILE A 79 -3.75 -2.05 5.10
C ILE A 79 -4.27 -3.35 5.72
N ALA A 80 -3.83 -4.51 5.20
CA ALA A 80 -4.24 -5.82 5.71
C ALA A 80 -3.74 -6.08 7.14
N ALA A 81 -2.55 -5.59 7.50
CA ALA A 81 -2.00 -5.70 8.85
C ALA A 81 -2.79 -4.87 9.86
N ASN A 82 -3.25 -3.68 9.47
CA ASN A 82 -3.97 -2.77 10.36
C ASN A 82 -5.46 -3.09 10.51
N ILE A 83 -6.10 -3.63 9.47
CA ILE A 83 -7.57 -3.87 9.47
C ILE A 83 -7.90 -5.36 9.65
N GLY A 84 -6.92 -6.24 9.45
CA GLY A 84 -7.08 -7.69 9.49
C GLY A 84 -7.35 -8.28 8.10
N ALA A 85 -6.63 -9.36 7.78
CA ALA A 85 -6.63 -9.99 6.47
C ALA A 85 -7.99 -10.59 6.02
N THR A 86 -8.95 -10.73 6.93
CA THR A 86 -10.29 -11.28 6.68
C THR A 86 -11.40 -10.24 6.70
N CYS A 87 -11.07 -8.97 6.91
CA CYS A 87 -12.08 -7.92 6.98
C CYS A 87 -12.67 -7.63 5.59
N ILE A 88 -13.98 -7.40 5.52
CA ILE A 88 -14.64 -6.98 4.28
C ILE A 88 -14.50 -5.46 4.17
N LEU A 89 -13.97 -4.99 3.05
CA LEU A 89 -13.68 -3.59 2.81
C LEU A 89 -14.64 -3.00 1.77
N GLU A 90 -15.01 -1.74 1.95
CA GLU A 90 -15.84 -0.94 1.06
C GLU A 90 -15.11 0.38 0.74
N SER A 91 -15.56 1.15 -0.25
CA SER A 91 -14.88 2.39 -0.61
C SER A 91 -14.83 3.40 0.55
N ALA A 92 -15.84 3.39 1.43
CA ALA A 92 -15.92 4.26 2.60
C ALA A 92 -15.15 3.72 3.82
N THR A 93 -14.54 2.53 3.74
CA THR A 93 -13.76 1.99 4.87
C THR A 93 -12.58 2.90 5.16
N LEU A 94 -12.50 3.37 6.40
CA LEU A 94 -11.37 4.16 6.88
C LEU A 94 -10.19 3.23 7.15
N VAL A 95 -9.04 3.59 6.59
CA VAL A 95 -7.79 2.86 6.77
C VAL A 95 -6.73 3.83 7.31
N PRO A 96 -5.88 3.41 8.25
CA PRO A 96 -4.74 4.23 8.62
C PRO A 96 -3.82 4.35 7.41
N LEU A 97 -3.16 5.50 7.30
CA LEU A 97 -2.01 5.69 6.44
C LEU A 97 -0.72 5.62 7.26
N PRO A 98 0.38 5.15 6.68
CA PRO A 98 1.69 5.26 7.31
C PRO A 98 2.00 6.73 7.59
N GLU A 99 2.64 7.00 8.72
CA GLU A 99 3.07 8.34 9.14
C GLU A 99 4.52 8.59 8.75
N GLN A 100 5.31 7.52 8.67
CA GLN A 100 6.71 7.52 8.23
C GLN A 100 6.96 6.31 7.31
N ALA A 101 8.02 6.38 6.50
CA ALA A 101 8.36 5.34 5.55
C ALA A 101 8.46 3.95 6.20
N ALA A 102 9.06 3.88 7.39
CA ALA A 102 9.28 2.64 8.14
C ALA A 102 8.00 1.85 8.42
N ASP A 103 6.85 2.52 8.55
CA ASP A 103 5.58 1.90 8.94
C ASP A 103 5.08 0.87 7.91
N PHE A 104 5.46 1.01 6.63
CA PHE A 104 5.14 0.00 5.61
C PHE A 104 5.77 -1.36 5.88
N TRP A 105 6.88 -1.38 6.63
CA TRP A 105 7.73 -2.55 6.83
C TRP A 105 7.89 -2.93 8.31
N GLU A 106 7.20 -2.24 9.22
CA GLU A 106 7.14 -2.65 10.62
C GLU A 106 6.46 -4.03 10.71
N GLY A 107 7.25 -5.04 11.11
CA GLY A 107 6.81 -6.44 11.23
C GLY A 107 7.35 -7.42 10.17
N GLU A 108 8.26 -6.99 9.28
CA GLU A 108 9.09 -7.91 8.45
C GLU A 108 10.26 -8.53 9.22
#